data_AF-A0A7D6CR10-F1
#
_entry.id   AF-A0A7D6CR10-F1
#
_cell.length_a   1.000
_cell.length_b   1.000
_cell.length_c   1.000
_cell.angle_alpha   90.00
_cell.angle_beta   90.00
_cell.angle_gamma   90.00
#
_symmetry.space_group_name_H-M   'P 1'
#
loop_
_entity.id
_entity.type
_entity.pdbx_description
1 polymer ?
#
loop_
_entity_poly.entity_id
_entity_poly.type
_entity_poly.pdbx_seq_one_letter_code
_entity_poly.pdbx_strand_id
1 'polypeptide(L)'
;MSLQRTTAERHGTDYEPGRGLRIGSLMMALAGVAFVGYGVVFLARTFFGTGFELGVATLNGVTPAELDAIDPAIMHYINHLHVATAAFIIATGIAIAALAWYGVRSGQLWAWATAIVAAVIGLALALPMHYADLFAHDWVTHLGPIYLATIVFVMGAALAYRGVRSEPRLAETGENTEA
;
A
#
# COMPACT_ATOMS: atom_id res chain seq x y z
N MET A 1 -8.46 58.90 0.59
CA MET A 1 -9.22 57.66 0.84
C MET A 1 -8.59 56.56 -0.01
N SER A 2 -7.65 55.81 0.55
CA SER A 2 -6.84 54.80 -0.15
C SER A 2 -7.41 53.42 0.14
N LEU A 3 -7.84 52.69 -0.89
CA LEU A 3 -8.33 51.32 -0.78
C LEU A 3 -7.13 50.39 -0.64
N GLN A 4 -6.89 49.88 0.56
CA GLN A 4 -5.99 48.75 0.81
C GLN A 4 -6.51 47.53 0.03
N ARG A 5 -5.79 47.14 -1.02
CA ARG A 5 -5.85 45.76 -1.52
C ARG A 5 -5.29 44.87 -0.43
N THR A 6 -6.16 44.13 0.25
CA THR A 6 -5.78 42.89 0.92
C THR A 6 -5.40 41.88 -0.16
N THR A 7 -4.14 41.93 -0.59
CA THR A 7 -3.50 40.76 -1.17
C THR A 7 -3.45 39.73 -0.05
N ALA A 8 -4.39 38.79 -0.07
CA ALA A 8 -4.21 37.52 0.58
C ALA A 8 -2.95 36.90 -0.02
N GLU A 9 -1.82 37.13 0.65
CA GLU A 9 -0.63 36.32 0.45
C GLU A 9 -1.06 34.89 0.74
N ARG A 10 -1.29 34.12 -0.32
CA ARG A 10 -0.95 32.70 -0.30
C ARG A 10 0.54 32.65 0.01
N HIS A 11 0.87 32.67 1.28
CA HIS A 11 2.07 32.05 1.81
C HIS A 11 1.90 30.55 1.54
N GLY A 12 2.05 30.16 0.27
CA GLY A 12 2.51 28.83 -0.08
C GLY A 12 3.93 28.81 0.44
N THR A 13 4.08 28.45 1.71
CA THR A 13 5.39 28.11 2.24
C THR A 13 5.90 27.01 1.33
N ASP A 14 7.01 27.28 0.63
CA ASP A 14 7.76 26.26 -0.08
C ASP A 14 8.28 25.27 0.96
N TYR A 15 7.39 24.38 1.38
CA TYR A 15 7.69 23.28 2.26
C TYR A 15 8.59 22.35 1.46
N GLU A 16 9.89 22.45 1.69
CA GLU A 16 10.87 21.53 1.15
C GLU A 16 10.98 20.34 2.10
N PRO A 17 10.24 19.23 1.86
CA PRO A 17 10.25 18.08 2.75
C PRO A 17 11.68 17.59 2.97
N GLY A 18 12.06 17.30 4.21
CA GLY A 18 13.38 16.75 4.52
C GLY A 18 13.67 15.51 3.66
N ARG A 19 14.94 15.27 3.30
CA ARG A 19 15.36 14.16 2.41
C ARG A 19 14.78 12.80 2.83
N GLY A 20 14.72 12.52 4.14
CA GLY A 20 14.12 11.30 4.69
C GLY A 20 12.61 11.19 4.43
N LEU A 21 11.87 12.30 4.53
CA LEU A 21 10.43 12.34 4.24
C LEU A 21 10.14 12.07 2.76
N ARG A 22 10.93 12.68 1.86
CA ARG A 22 10.80 12.46 0.41
C ARG A 22 11.08 11.02 0.01
N ILE A 23 12.20 10.47 0.46
CA ILE A 23 12.59 9.09 0.14
C ILE A 23 11.59 8.11 0.77
N GLY A 24 11.22 8.32 2.04
CA GLY A 24 10.30 7.44 2.74
C GLY A 24 8.90 7.41 2.10
N SER A 25 8.32 8.57 1.81
CA SER A 25 7.02 8.66 1.13
C SER A 25 7.05 8.06 -0.28
N LEU A 26 8.13 8.26 -1.04
CA LEU A 26 8.30 7.63 -2.34
C LEU A 26 8.34 6.09 -2.24
N MET A 27 9.11 5.54 -1.30
CA MET A 27 9.18 4.09 -1.08
C MET A 27 7.83 3.50 -0.69
N MET A 28 7.09 4.16 0.21
CA MET A 28 5.72 3.75 0.56
C MET A 28 4.80 3.79 -0.66
N ALA A 29 4.89 4.83 -1.48
CA ALA A 29 4.07 4.96 -2.69
C ALA A 29 4.38 3.87 -3.71
N LEU A 30 5.67 3.58 -3.96
CA LEU A 30 6.11 2.51 -4.85
C LEU A 30 5.68 1.12 -4.35
N ALA A 31 5.70 0.89 -3.04
CA ALA A 31 5.15 -0.34 -2.47
C ALA A 31 3.63 -0.47 -2.68
N GLY A 32 2.89 0.63 -2.55
CA GLY A 32 1.46 0.68 -2.91
C GLY A 32 1.22 0.32 -4.38
N VAL A 33 2.03 0.89 -5.29
CA VAL A 33 2.00 0.54 -6.73
C VAL A 33 2.37 -0.93 -6.96
N ALA A 34 3.34 -1.48 -6.22
CA ALA A 34 3.69 -2.89 -6.31
C ALA A 34 2.52 -3.81 -5.87
N PHE A 35 1.77 -3.44 -4.83
CA PHE A 35 0.55 -4.16 -4.45
C PHE A 35 -0.52 -4.09 -5.55
N VAL A 36 -0.70 -2.93 -6.20
CA VAL A 36 -1.58 -2.83 -7.38
C VAL A 36 -1.13 -3.78 -8.48
N GLY A 37 0.17 -3.78 -8.80
CA GLY A 37 0.74 -4.68 -9.81
C GLY A 37 0.50 -6.16 -9.46
N TYR A 38 0.72 -6.55 -8.21
CA TYR A 38 0.43 -7.91 -7.75
C TYR A 38 -1.06 -8.25 -7.89
N GLY A 39 -1.96 -7.38 -7.44
CA GLY A 39 -3.40 -7.60 -7.56
C GLY A 39 -3.87 -7.69 -9.01
N VAL A 40 -3.27 -6.94 -9.94
CA VAL A 40 -3.54 -7.04 -11.39
C VAL A 40 -3.06 -8.38 -11.95
N VAL A 41 -1.86 -8.82 -11.58
CA VAL A 41 -1.35 -10.15 -11.98
C VAL A 41 -2.25 -11.25 -11.42
N PHE A 42 -2.63 -11.15 -10.16
CA PHE A 42 -3.55 -12.09 -9.50
C PHE A 42 -4.88 -12.16 -10.25
N LEU A 43 -5.50 -11.01 -10.54
CA LEU A 43 -6.75 -10.91 -11.29
C LEU A 43 -6.63 -11.54 -12.68
N ALA A 44 -5.55 -11.25 -13.41
CA ALA A 44 -5.32 -11.81 -14.74
C ALA A 44 -5.17 -13.34 -14.68
N ARG A 45 -4.49 -13.86 -13.65
CA ARG A 45 -4.33 -15.30 -13.43
C ARG A 45 -5.65 -15.99 -13.12
N THR A 46 -6.60 -15.33 -12.47
CA THR A 46 -7.95 -15.89 -12.25
C THR A 46 -8.68 -16.22 -13.55
N PHE A 47 -8.51 -15.41 -14.60
CA PHE A 47 -9.24 -15.60 -15.87
C PHE A 47 -8.44 -16.33 -16.95
N PHE A 48 -7.12 -16.21 -16.95
CA PHE A 48 -6.26 -16.71 -18.01
C PHE A 48 -5.22 -17.72 -17.52
N GLY A 49 -5.22 -18.03 -16.23
CA GLY A 49 -4.31 -18.99 -15.63
C GLY A 49 -4.74 -20.44 -15.80
N THR A 50 -3.77 -21.34 -15.66
CA THR A 50 -3.96 -22.79 -15.66
C THR A 50 -4.01 -23.40 -14.25
N GLY A 51 -3.72 -22.59 -13.23
CA GLY A 51 -3.80 -22.96 -11.81
C GLY A 51 -4.82 -22.07 -11.09
N PHE A 52 -4.95 -22.24 -9.78
CA PHE A 52 -5.87 -21.45 -8.97
C PHE A 52 -5.38 -20.01 -8.79
N GLU A 53 -4.10 -19.84 -8.48
CA GLU A 53 -3.47 -18.53 -8.29
C GLU A 53 -1.96 -18.63 -8.55
N LEU A 54 -1.23 -17.50 -8.43
CA LEU A 54 0.22 -17.49 -8.63
C LEU A 54 0.90 -18.37 -7.58
N GLY A 55 1.66 -19.39 -8.01
CA GLY A 55 2.30 -20.34 -7.10
C GLY A 55 1.41 -21.49 -6.61
N VAL A 56 0.14 -21.57 -7.03
CA VAL A 56 -0.80 -22.65 -6.66
C VAL A 56 -1.39 -23.30 -7.90
N ALA A 57 -0.79 -24.41 -8.33
CA ALA A 57 -1.23 -25.13 -9.53
C ALA A 57 -2.43 -26.05 -9.27
N THR A 58 -2.47 -26.69 -8.10
CA THR A 58 -3.47 -27.71 -7.74
C THR A 58 -3.87 -27.60 -6.28
N LEU A 59 -5.09 -28.01 -5.94
CA LEU A 59 -5.51 -28.22 -4.56
C LEU A 59 -5.39 -29.71 -4.24
N ASN A 60 -4.31 -30.10 -3.55
CA ASN A 60 -4.02 -31.49 -3.19
C ASN A 60 -4.03 -32.45 -4.41
N GLY A 61 -3.44 -32.01 -5.52
CA GLY A 61 -3.37 -32.77 -6.77
C GLY A 61 -4.58 -32.58 -7.70
N VAL A 62 -5.66 -31.94 -7.25
CA VAL A 62 -6.82 -31.63 -8.09
C VAL A 62 -6.62 -30.30 -8.82
N THR A 63 -6.80 -30.31 -10.13
CA THR A 63 -6.68 -29.16 -11.03
C THR A 63 -7.98 -28.34 -11.11
N PRO A 64 -7.92 -27.08 -11.55
CA PRO A 64 -9.11 -26.29 -11.83
C PRO A 64 -10.07 -26.97 -12.83
N ALA A 65 -9.53 -27.62 -13.88
CA ALA A 65 -10.33 -28.29 -14.90
C ALA A 65 -11.07 -29.52 -14.37
N GLU A 66 -10.46 -30.26 -13.44
CA GLU A 66 -11.12 -31.40 -12.79
C GLU A 66 -12.26 -30.94 -11.88
N LEU A 67 -12.09 -29.83 -11.13
CA LEU A 67 -13.18 -29.26 -10.34
C LEU A 67 -14.31 -28.72 -11.22
N ASP A 68 -13.99 -28.05 -12.32
CA ASP A 68 -14.96 -27.53 -13.28
C ASP A 68 -15.81 -28.65 -13.91
N ALA A 69 -15.18 -29.80 -14.20
CA ALA A 69 -15.86 -30.99 -14.72
C ALA A 69 -16.79 -31.66 -13.69
N ILE A 70 -16.56 -31.47 -12.38
CA ILE A 70 -17.44 -31.96 -11.33
C ILE A 70 -18.68 -31.07 -11.21
N ASP A 71 -18.46 -29.77 -11.00
CA ASP A 71 -19.51 -28.76 -10.93
C ASP A 71 -18.91 -27.35 -11.20
N PRO A 72 -19.28 -26.71 -12.33
CA PRO A 72 -18.80 -25.35 -12.64
C PRO A 72 -19.10 -24.32 -11.55
N ALA A 73 -20.12 -24.52 -10.72
CA ALA A 73 -20.44 -23.63 -9.60
C ALA A 73 -19.28 -23.51 -8.60
N ILE A 74 -18.47 -24.56 -8.41
CA ILE A 74 -17.29 -24.55 -7.53
C ILE A 74 -16.27 -23.54 -8.06
N MET A 75 -15.95 -23.63 -9.36
CA MET A 75 -14.98 -22.73 -9.99
C MET A 75 -15.50 -21.30 -10.04
N HIS A 76 -16.80 -21.09 -10.28
CA HIS A 76 -17.41 -19.77 -10.18
C HIS A 76 -17.27 -19.16 -8.78
N TYR A 77 -17.48 -19.94 -7.72
CA TYR A 77 -17.33 -19.47 -6.34
C TYR A 77 -15.87 -19.11 -6.01
N ILE A 78 -14.91 -19.96 -6.38
CA ILE A 78 -13.47 -19.69 -6.19
C ILE A 78 -13.06 -18.42 -6.95
N ASN A 79 -13.43 -18.33 -8.23
CA ASN A 79 -13.12 -17.15 -9.05
C ASN A 79 -13.75 -15.88 -8.50
N HIS A 80 -14.96 -15.95 -7.94
CA HIS A 80 -15.60 -14.81 -7.28
C HIS A 80 -14.75 -14.30 -6.11
N LEU A 81 -14.28 -15.20 -5.23
CA LEU A 81 -13.39 -14.84 -4.13
C LEU A 81 -12.04 -14.32 -4.60
N HIS A 82 -11.47 -14.88 -5.68
CA HIS A 82 -10.22 -14.38 -6.26
C HIS A 82 -10.37 -12.97 -6.84
N VAL A 83 -11.45 -12.70 -7.56
CA VAL A 83 -11.75 -11.35 -8.08
C VAL A 83 -11.93 -10.36 -6.93
N ALA A 84 -12.70 -10.73 -5.89
CA ALA A 84 -12.87 -9.89 -4.71
C ALA A 84 -11.54 -9.61 -4.01
N THR A 85 -10.72 -10.64 -3.82
CA THR A 85 -9.39 -10.52 -3.19
C THR A 85 -8.46 -9.62 -3.99
N ALA A 86 -8.39 -9.82 -5.32
CA ALA A 86 -7.63 -8.95 -6.21
C ALA A 86 -8.10 -7.49 -6.13
N ALA A 87 -9.41 -7.25 -6.14
CA ALA A 87 -9.98 -5.92 -6.02
C ALA A 87 -9.59 -5.25 -4.69
N PHE A 88 -9.63 -5.97 -3.57
CA PHE A 88 -9.18 -5.45 -2.27
C PHE A 88 -7.68 -5.16 -2.22
N ILE A 89 -6.84 -6.03 -2.80
CA ILE A 89 -5.39 -5.78 -2.91
C ILE A 89 -5.13 -4.51 -3.73
N ILE A 90 -5.78 -4.38 -4.89
CA ILE A 90 -5.65 -3.21 -5.77
C ILE A 90 -6.12 -1.94 -5.04
N ALA A 91 -7.30 -1.97 -4.41
CA ALA A 91 -7.85 -0.83 -3.69
C ALA A 91 -6.94 -0.39 -2.54
N THR A 92 -6.43 -1.33 -1.75
CA THR A 92 -5.46 -1.05 -0.68
C THR A 92 -4.16 -0.47 -1.24
N GLY A 93 -3.65 -1.02 -2.34
CA GLY A 93 -2.46 -0.51 -3.03
C GLY A 93 -2.64 0.93 -3.52
N ILE A 94 -3.78 1.24 -4.15
CA ILE A 94 -4.14 2.61 -4.57
C ILE A 94 -4.22 3.54 -3.36
N ALA A 95 -4.90 3.12 -2.29
CA ALA A 95 -5.03 3.93 -1.07
C ALA A 95 -3.67 4.24 -0.45
N ILE A 96 -2.80 3.24 -0.31
CA ILE A 96 -1.42 3.42 0.18
C ILE A 96 -0.64 4.37 -0.72
N ALA A 97 -0.68 4.17 -2.04
CA ALA A 97 0.03 5.00 -3.00
C ALA A 97 -0.40 6.47 -2.91
N ALA A 98 -1.72 6.72 -2.88
CA ALA A 98 -2.27 8.07 -2.77
C ALA A 98 -1.95 8.71 -1.41
N LEU A 99 -2.16 8.00 -0.30
CA LEU A 99 -1.85 8.51 1.04
C LEU A 99 -0.36 8.86 1.17
N ALA A 100 0.51 7.99 0.66
CA ALA A 100 1.96 8.22 0.68
C ALA A 100 2.37 9.41 -0.19
N TRP A 101 1.86 9.46 -1.42
CA TRP A 101 2.24 10.49 -2.40
C TRP A 101 1.73 11.88 -2.04
N TYR A 102 0.53 11.99 -1.48
CA TYR A 102 -0.07 13.29 -1.16
C TYR A 102 0.06 13.62 0.33
N GLY A 103 -0.43 12.76 1.21
CA GLY A 103 -0.49 13.04 2.65
C GLY A 103 0.88 12.92 3.33
N VAL A 104 1.52 11.76 3.24
CA VAL A 104 2.81 11.50 3.91
C VAL A 104 3.90 12.43 3.39
N ARG A 105 4.00 12.61 2.07
CA ARG A 105 4.97 13.52 1.45
C ARG A 105 4.82 14.98 1.93
N SER A 106 3.61 15.36 2.33
CA SER A 106 3.29 16.68 2.91
C SER A 106 3.43 16.73 4.44
N GLY A 107 4.09 15.74 5.06
CA GLY A 107 4.35 15.73 6.51
C GLY A 107 3.14 15.32 7.37
N GLN A 108 2.04 14.84 6.79
CA GLN A 108 0.80 14.61 7.54
C GLN A 108 0.85 13.27 8.29
N LEU A 109 0.92 13.32 9.63
CA LEU A 109 0.99 12.13 10.48
C LEU A 109 -0.24 11.22 10.36
N TRP A 110 -1.44 11.79 10.19
CA TRP A 110 -2.66 11.00 10.03
C TRP A 110 -2.60 10.16 8.75
N ALA A 111 -2.07 10.71 7.64
CA ALA A 111 -1.97 9.99 6.38
C ALA A 111 -0.95 8.84 6.49
N TRP A 112 0.15 9.08 7.20
CA TRP A 112 1.15 8.05 7.51
C TRP A 112 0.55 6.93 8.36
N ALA A 113 -0.18 7.27 9.42
CA ALA A 113 -0.83 6.30 10.30
C ALA A 113 -1.89 5.49 9.53
N THR A 114 -2.74 6.15 8.74
CA THR A 114 -3.77 5.47 7.93
C THR A 114 -3.16 4.51 6.92
N ALA A 115 -2.07 4.89 6.23
CA ALA A 115 -1.39 4.01 5.29
C ALA A 115 -0.84 2.74 5.98
N ILE A 116 -0.29 2.89 7.19
CA ILE A 116 0.21 1.76 7.98
C ILE A 116 -0.93 0.87 8.45
N VAL A 117 -1.99 1.46 9.02
CA VAL A 117 -3.13 0.69 9.51
C VAL A 117 -3.77 -0.12 8.38
N ALA A 118 -3.95 0.48 7.20
CA ALA A 118 -4.46 -0.22 6.02
C ALA A 118 -3.58 -1.42 5.63
N ALA A 119 -2.26 -1.24 5.57
CA ALA A 119 -1.32 -2.31 5.27
C ALA A 119 -1.32 -3.41 6.34
N VAL A 120 -1.29 -3.04 7.62
CA VAL A 120 -1.24 -3.97 8.76
C VAL A 120 -2.50 -4.80 8.84
N ILE A 121 -3.69 -4.20 8.70
CA ILE A 121 -4.95 -4.96 8.74
C ILE A 121 -4.98 -5.98 7.60
N GLY A 122 -4.63 -5.57 6.37
CA GLY A 122 -4.58 -6.49 5.22
C GLY A 122 -3.62 -7.66 5.45
N LEU A 123 -2.39 -7.38 5.87
CA LEU A 123 -1.38 -8.41 6.07
C LEU A 123 -1.65 -9.30 7.29
N ALA A 124 -2.10 -8.72 8.41
CA ALA A 124 -2.35 -9.47 9.65
C ALA A 124 -3.50 -10.47 9.50
N LEU A 125 -4.49 -10.17 8.66
CA LEU A 125 -5.59 -11.10 8.37
C LEU A 125 -5.23 -12.12 7.28
N ALA A 126 -4.51 -11.71 6.24
CA ALA A 126 -4.21 -12.58 5.10
C ALA A 126 -3.02 -13.52 5.33
N LEU A 127 -1.92 -13.05 5.92
CA LEU A 127 -0.69 -13.84 6.04
C LEU A 127 -0.86 -15.14 6.85
N PRO A 128 -1.60 -15.18 7.99
CA PRO A 128 -1.72 -16.41 8.78
C PRO A 128 -2.23 -17.63 8.00
N MET A 129 -3.07 -17.40 6.98
CA MET A 129 -3.62 -18.48 6.15
C MET A 129 -2.55 -19.30 5.42
N HIS A 130 -1.38 -18.71 5.16
CA HIS A 130 -0.29 -19.35 4.41
C HIS A 130 0.60 -20.24 5.28
N TYR A 131 0.47 -20.14 6.61
CA TYR A 131 1.23 -20.93 7.57
C TYR A 131 0.43 -22.09 8.17
N ALA A 132 -0.83 -22.24 7.76
CA ALA A 132 -1.74 -23.27 8.27
C ALA A 132 -1.67 -24.60 7.49
N ASP A 133 -0.77 -24.71 6.51
CA ASP A 133 -0.58 -25.90 5.65
C ASP A 133 -1.88 -26.45 5.02
N LEU A 134 -2.81 -25.54 4.66
CA LEU A 134 -4.12 -25.91 4.14
C LEU A 134 -4.07 -26.42 2.69
N PHE A 135 -3.06 -25.99 1.93
CA PHE A 135 -2.75 -26.47 0.57
C PHE A 135 -1.30 -26.15 0.18
N ALA A 136 -0.76 -26.92 -0.77
CA ALA A 136 0.59 -26.72 -1.29
C ALA A 136 0.67 -25.46 -2.17
N HIS A 137 1.70 -24.66 -1.95
CA HIS A 137 1.98 -23.45 -2.72
C HIS A 137 3.50 -23.22 -2.84
N ASP A 138 3.94 -22.62 -3.94
CA ASP A 138 5.33 -22.20 -4.08
C ASP A 138 5.55 -20.85 -3.37
N TRP A 139 6.24 -20.88 -2.24
CA TRP A 139 6.45 -19.72 -1.37
C TRP A 139 7.07 -18.52 -2.09
N VAL A 140 8.02 -18.77 -2.99
CA VAL A 140 8.79 -17.70 -3.64
C VAL A 140 7.92 -16.95 -4.63
N THR A 141 7.20 -17.67 -5.50
CA THR A 141 6.33 -17.05 -6.51
C THR A 141 5.04 -16.52 -5.89
N HIS A 142 4.49 -17.20 -4.89
CA HIS A 142 3.25 -16.81 -4.24
C HIS A 142 3.46 -15.58 -3.33
N LEU A 143 4.34 -15.67 -2.32
CA LEU A 143 4.50 -14.63 -1.31
C LEU A 143 5.72 -13.72 -1.50
N GLY A 144 6.71 -14.13 -2.28
CA GLY A 144 7.94 -13.34 -2.50
C GLY A 144 7.69 -11.88 -2.91
N PRO A 145 6.81 -11.59 -3.89
CA PRO A 145 6.47 -10.21 -4.26
C PRO A 145 5.85 -9.41 -3.12
N ILE A 146 4.97 -10.03 -2.32
CA ILE A 146 4.31 -9.39 -1.17
C ILE A 146 5.31 -9.08 -0.06
N TYR A 147 6.22 -10.01 0.25
CA TYR A 147 7.28 -9.75 1.24
C TYR A 147 8.21 -8.62 0.78
N LEU A 148 8.62 -8.61 -0.49
CA LEU A 148 9.47 -7.55 -1.02
C LEU A 148 8.79 -6.18 -0.91
N ALA A 149 7.54 -6.08 -1.36
CA ALA A 149 6.76 -4.84 -1.27
C ALA A 149 6.58 -4.39 0.19
N THR A 150 6.33 -5.33 1.11
CA THR A 150 6.18 -5.07 2.54
C THR A 150 7.48 -4.55 3.16
N ILE A 151 8.62 -5.15 2.84
CA ILE A 151 9.93 -4.69 3.31
C ILE A 151 10.20 -3.27 2.84
N VAL A 152 9.97 -2.98 1.55
CA VAL A 152 10.12 -1.62 0.99
C VAL A 152 9.17 -0.63 1.69
N PHE A 153 7.91 -1.03 1.92
CA PHE A 153 6.94 -0.20 2.63
C PHE A 153 7.38 0.12 4.05
N VAL A 154 7.82 -0.88 4.83
CA VAL A 154 8.25 -0.70 6.22
C VAL A 154 9.47 0.20 6.32
N MET A 155 10.47 0.00 5.46
CA MET A 155 11.64 0.89 5.40
C MET A 155 11.23 2.33 5.03
N GLY A 156 10.34 2.47 4.05
CA GLY A 156 9.79 3.78 3.66
C GLY A 156 9.04 4.47 4.80
N ALA A 157 8.19 3.72 5.50
CA ALA A 157 7.42 4.20 6.65
C ALA A 157 8.33 4.67 7.79
N ALA A 158 9.39 3.91 8.11
CA ALA A 158 10.36 4.28 9.13
C ALA A 158 11.13 5.57 8.76
N LEU A 159 11.55 5.72 7.51
CA LEU A 159 12.21 6.93 7.02
C LEU A 159 11.27 8.15 7.03
N ALA A 160 10.03 7.97 6.56
CA ALA A 160 9.02 9.01 6.52
C ALA A 160 8.67 9.51 7.92
N TYR A 161 8.54 8.60 8.89
CA TYR A 161 8.20 8.94 10.27
C TYR A 161 9.19 9.89 10.94
N ARG A 162 10.49 9.68 10.70
CA ARG A 162 11.56 10.57 11.21
C ARG A 162 11.40 11.99 10.66
N GLY A 163 11.01 12.11 9.39
CA GLY A 163 10.70 13.38 8.75
C GLY A 163 9.47 14.06 9.33
N VAL A 164 8.36 13.32 9.45
CA VAL A 164 7.08 13.80 10.02
C VAL A 164 7.25 14.31 11.46
N ARG A 165 8.09 13.65 12.28
CA ARG A 165 8.32 14.07 13.69
C ARG A 165 9.30 15.22 13.89
N SER A 166 10.04 15.62 12.87
CA SER A 166 11.08 16.66 13.01
C SER A 166 10.51 18.09 12.98
N GLU A 167 9.19 18.26 12.85
CA GLU A 167 8.49 19.53 13.01
C GLU A 167 7.63 19.50 14.27
N PRO A 168 8.14 20.11 15.35
CA PRO A 168 7.88 21.52 15.60
C PRO A 168 9.13 22.24 16.12
N ARG A 169 9.80 23.04 15.28
CA ARG A 169 10.67 24.11 15.80
C ARG A 169 9.92 25.42 15.59
N LEU A 170 9.24 25.84 16.66
CA LEU A 170 8.66 27.16 16.76
C LEU A 170 9.70 28.18 16.29
N ALA A 171 9.27 29.09 15.41
CA ALA A 171 9.91 30.36 15.24
C ALA A 171 9.77 31.15 16.55
N GLU A 172 10.51 30.76 17.58
CA GLU A 172 10.75 31.61 18.75
C GLU A 172 12.06 32.36 18.54
N THR A 173 12.02 33.62 18.96
CA THR A 173 13.07 34.65 18.98
C THR A 173 13.30 35.42 17.68
N GLY A 174 12.31 36.23 17.30
CA GLY A 174 12.49 37.46 16.51
C GLY A 174 11.88 38.71 17.17
N GLU A 175 11.37 38.60 18.40
CA GLU A 175 10.86 39.72 19.18
C GLU A 175 11.77 39.87 20.40
N ASN A 176 12.76 40.76 20.29
CA ASN A 176 13.40 41.51 21.38
C ASN A 176 14.67 42.20 20.87
N THR A 177 14.53 43.32 20.15
CA THR A 177 15.36 44.51 20.39
C THR A 177 14.68 45.76 19.80
N GLU A 178 13.68 46.28 20.51
CA GLU A 178 13.53 47.73 20.61
C GLU A 178 14.29 48.17 21.86
N ALA A 179 15.35 48.96 21.64
CA ALA A 179 15.88 49.96 22.57
C ALA A 179 16.72 50.96 21.76
#